data_AF-T0ZP41-F1
#
_entry.id   AF-T0ZP41-F1
#
_cell.length_a   1.000
_cell.length_b   1.000
_cell.length_c   1.000
_cell.angle_alpha   90.00
_cell.angle_beta   90.00
_cell.angle_gamma   90.00
#
_symmetry.space_group_name_H-M   'P 1'
#
loop_
_entity.id
_entity.type
_entity.pdbx_description
1 polymer ?
#
loop_
_entity_poly.entity_id
_entity_poly.type
_entity_poly.pdbx_seq_one_letter_code
_entity_poly.pdbx_strand_id
1 'polypeptide(L)'
;MVDVDAPWTLDRDDFSRISVHDRRGASTIAVIVPARNEATTIGAVLDAVVDGVAPVDELVVVNDHSNDDTTTIAHHHGARVVTLHGPGGKGEAMRAGLEATRSELVVFLD
;
A
#
# COMPACT_ATOMS: atom_id res chain seq x y z
N MET A 1 4.14 7.15 26.68
CA MET A 1 3.19 6.62 27.68
C MET A 1 2.03 6.06 26.88
N VAL A 2 1.85 4.74 26.85
CA VAL A 2 0.77 4.11 26.10
C VAL A 2 -0.48 4.20 26.95
N ASP A 3 -1.56 4.73 26.39
CA ASP A 3 -2.88 4.76 27.04
C ASP A 3 -3.42 3.33 27.09
N VAL A 4 -3.55 2.78 28.30
CA VAL A 4 -4.01 1.40 28.53
C VAL A 4 -5.54 1.26 28.44
N ASP A 5 -6.25 2.40 28.40
CA ASP A 5 -7.71 2.45 28.29
C ASP A 5 -8.16 2.70 26.84
N ALA A 6 -7.22 2.95 25.92
CA ALA A 6 -7.53 3.10 24.50
C ALA A 6 -8.07 1.78 23.92
N PRO A 7 -9.08 1.83 23.03
CA PRO A 7 -9.63 0.63 22.43
C PRO A 7 -8.58 -0.06 21.55
N TRP A 8 -8.55 -1.39 21.62
CA TRP A 8 -7.68 -2.23 20.79
C TRP A 8 -8.09 -2.24 19.31
N THR A 9 -9.31 -1.79 19.01
CA THR A 9 -9.86 -1.67 17.67
C THR A 9 -10.21 -0.21 17.44
N LEU A 10 -9.78 0.29 16.30
CA LEU A 10 -10.07 1.62 15.81
C LEU A 10 -11.01 1.43 14.61
N ASP A 11 -12.21 1.98 14.69
CA ASP A 11 -13.16 1.93 13.60
C ASP A 11 -12.91 3.10 12.65
N ARG A 12 -13.22 2.91 11.36
CA ARG A 12 -13.09 3.98 10.36
C ARG A 12 -13.84 5.24 10.79
N ASP A 13 -15.02 5.04 11.38
CA ASP A 13 -15.92 6.13 11.77
C ASP A 13 -15.41 6.93 12.99
N ASP A 14 -14.41 6.41 13.71
CA ASP A 14 -13.69 7.15 14.76
C ASP A 14 -12.81 8.27 14.18
N PHE A 15 -12.55 8.25 12.87
CA PHE A 15 -11.62 9.17 12.21
C PHE A 15 -12.26 9.87 11.01
N SER A 16 -12.41 11.19 11.12
CA SER A 16 -12.70 12.01 9.94
C SER A 16 -11.46 12.10 9.03
N ARG A 17 -11.67 12.22 7.72
CA ARG A 17 -10.57 12.41 6.75
C ARG A 17 -9.69 13.61 7.09
N ILE A 18 -10.28 14.73 7.52
CA ILE A 18 -9.55 15.93 7.94
C ILE A 18 -8.65 15.61 9.15
N SER A 19 -9.20 14.94 10.17
CA SER A 19 -8.40 14.58 11.35
C SER A 19 -7.25 13.62 11.05
N VAL A 20 -7.37 12.75 10.05
CA VAL A 20 -6.27 11.86 9.62
C VAL A 20 -5.16 12.66 8.93
N HIS A 21 -5.52 13.58 8.03
CA HIS A 21 -4.57 14.50 7.39
C HIS A 21 -3.80 15.34 8.42
N ASP A 22 -4.51 15.96 9.36
CA ASP A 22 -3.89 16.79 10.40
C ASP A 22 -2.94 15.96 11.28
N ARG A 23 -3.34 14.73 11.63
CA ARG A 23 -2.53 13.82 12.45
C ARG A 23 -1.30 13.26 11.74
N ARG A 24 -1.35 13.08 10.41
CA ARG A 24 -0.17 12.70 9.63
C ARG A 24 0.92 13.76 9.72
N GLY A 25 0.53 15.05 9.77
CA GLY A 25 1.49 16.14 9.71
C GLY A 25 2.36 16.07 8.45
N ALA A 26 3.68 16.07 8.63
CA ALA A 26 4.65 15.99 7.54
C ALA A 26 5.07 14.56 7.18
N SER A 27 4.54 13.53 7.85
CA SER A 27 5.03 12.17 7.68
C SER A 27 4.66 11.54 6.35
N THR A 28 5.63 11.00 5.63
CA THR A 28 5.41 10.36 4.33
C THR A 28 4.81 8.96 4.49
N ILE A 29 3.89 8.59 3.59
CA ILE A 29 3.16 7.32 3.59
C ILE A 29 3.36 6.60 2.26
N ALA A 30 3.92 5.40 2.33
CA ALA A 30 3.94 4.46 1.22
C ALA A 30 2.90 3.36 1.41
N VAL A 31 2.13 3.09 0.37
CA VAL A 31 1.29 1.89 0.26
C VAL A 31 2.03 0.88 -0.61
N ILE A 32 2.21 -0.33 -0.08
CA ILE A 32 2.83 -1.45 -0.78
C ILE A 32 1.77 -2.53 -1.01
N VAL A 33 1.63 -2.94 -2.26
CA VAL A 33 0.72 -4.03 -2.69
C VAL A 33 1.55 -5.18 -3.27
N PRO A 34 1.83 -6.24 -2.51
CA PRO A 34 2.37 -7.48 -3.04
C PRO A 34 1.35 -8.13 -3.98
N ALA A 35 1.73 -8.45 -5.21
CA ALA A 35 0.78 -8.96 -6.20
C ALA A 35 1.36 -10.12 -7.01
N ARG A 36 0.54 -11.16 -7.21
CA ARG A 36 0.83 -12.29 -8.10
C ARG A 36 -0.46 -12.78 -8.76
N ASN A 37 -0.61 -12.51 -10.05
CA ASN A 37 -1.79 -12.89 -10.83
C ASN A 37 -3.12 -12.35 -10.27
N GLU A 38 -3.14 -11.05 -9.98
CA GLU A 38 -4.26 -10.32 -9.38
C GLU A 38 -4.93 -9.37 -10.40
N ALA A 39 -4.86 -9.66 -11.71
CA ALA A 39 -5.39 -8.75 -12.73
C ALA A 39 -6.89 -8.42 -12.58
N THR A 40 -7.66 -9.30 -11.93
CA THR A 40 -9.10 -9.12 -11.72
C THR A 40 -9.46 -8.28 -10.49
N THR A 41 -8.53 -8.10 -9.55
CA THR A 41 -8.76 -7.53 -8.21
C THR A 41 -7.93 -6.27 -7.98
N ILE A 42 -6.69 -6.24 -8.49
CA ILE A 42 -5.72 -5.18 -8.18
C ILE A 42 -6.22 -3.79 -8.56
N GLY A 43 -6.94 -3.65 -9.68
CA GLY A 43 -7.47 -2.35 -10.13
C GLY A 43 -8.32 -1.66 -9.05
N ALA A 44 -9.27 -2.39 -8.45
CA ALA A 44 -10.13 -1.84 -7.41
C ALA A 44 -9.38 -1.44 -6.13
N VAL A 45 -8.30 -2.18 -5.80
CA VAL A 45 -7.43 -1.85 -4.66
C VAL A 45 -6.68 -0.56 -4.95
N LEU A 46 -6.10 -0.42 -6.14
CA LEU A 46 -5.35 0.77 -6.53
C LEU A 46 -6.26 2.00 -6.69
N ASP A 47 -7.46 1.84 -7.26
CA ASP A 47 -8.48 2.90 -7.30
C ASP A 47 -8.81 3.40 -5.89
N ALA A 48 -9.02 2.51 -4.92
CA ALA A 48 -9.31 2.90 -3.54
C ALA A 48 -8.16 3.71 -2.89
N VAL A 49 -6.91 3.46 -3.31
CA VAL A 49 -5.74 4.21 -2.85
C VAL A 49 -5.62 5.56 -3.56
N VAL A 50 -5.81 5.60 -4.88
CA VAL A 50 -5.62 6.79 -5.72
C VAL A 50 -6.81 7.77 -5.60
N ASP A 51 -8.03 7.28 -5.67
CA ASP A 51 -9.26 8.08 -5.52
C ASP A 51 -9.54 8.42 -4.05
N GLY A 52 -8.89 7.69 -3.14
CA GLY A 52 -8.88 8.04 -1.74
C GLY A 52 -8.29 9.43 -1.55
N VAL A 53 -9.02 10.32 -0.86
CA VAL A 53 -8.44 11.56 -0.29
C VAL A 53 -7.46 11.20 0.85
N ALA A 54 -6.87 10.01 0.88
CA ALA A 54 -5.87 9.63 1.86
C ALA A 54 -4.51 10.23 1.42
N PRO A 55 -3.70 10.74 2.35
CA PRO A 55 -2.40 11.32 2.04
C PRO A 55 -1.34 10.25 1.75
N VAL A 56 -1.52 9.51 0.65
CA VAL A 56 -0.53 8.54 0.17
C VAL A 56 0.44 9.27 -0.75
N ASP A 57 1.73 9.21 -0.43
CA ASP A 57 2.78 9.86 -1.22
C ASP A 57 3.40 8.91 -2.23
N GLU A 58 3.42 7.61 -1.92
CA GLU A 58 4.01 6.59 -2.77
C GLU A 58 3.11 5.35 -2.85
N LEU A 59 2.84 4.90 -4.07
CA LEU A 59 2.14 3.64 -4.33
C LEU A 59 3.10 2.67 -5.04
N VAL A 60 3.45 1.60 -4.35
CA VAL A 60 4.36 0.56 -4.84
C VAL A 60 3.59 -0.74 -5.02
N VAL A 61 3.62 -1.29 -6.22
CA VAL A 61 3.14 -2.65 -6.48
C VAL A 61 4.35 -3.55 -6.64
N VAL A 62 4.42 -4.64 -5.87
CA VAL A 62 5.52 -5.60 -5.97
C VAL A 62 5.03 -6.82 -6.74
N ASN A 63 5.49 -6.95 -7.97
CA ASN A 63 5.16 -8.07 -8.84
C ASN A 63 5.98 -9.31 -8.49
N ASP A 64 5.33 -10.31 -7.92
CA ASP A 64 5.88 -11.64 -7.64
C ASP A 64 5.58 -12.61 -8.79
N HIS A 65 6.21 -12.36 -9.93
CA HIS A 65 6.17 -13.25 -11.10
C HIS A 65 4.78 -13.45 -11.70
N SER A 66 3.98 -12.38 -11.78
CA SER A 66 2.70 -12.43 -12.49
C SER A 66 2.90 -12.73 -13.98
N ASN A 67 1.98 -13.50 -14.55
CA ASN A 67 1.93 -13.85 -15.97
C ASN A 67 0.62 -13.42 -16.65
N ASP A 68 -0.16 -12.60 -15.97
CA ASP A 68 -1.35 -11.92 -16.45
C ASP A 68 -1.13 -10.39 -16.51
N ASP A 69 -2.21 -9.63 -16.66
CA ASP A 69 -2.15 -8.17 -16.82
C ASP A 69 -1.92 -7.40 -15.51
N THR A 70 -1.62 -8.06 -14.38
CA THR A 70 -1.44 -7.42 -13.06
C THR A 70 -0.50 -6.21 -13.11
N THR A 71 0.67 -6.36 -13.74
CA THR A 71 1.68 -5.30 -13.85
C THR A 71 1.24 -4.16 -14.76
N THR A 72 0.58 -4.49 -15.88
CA THR A 72 0.02 -3.52 -16.81
C THR A 72 -1.03 -2.66 -16.12
N ILE A 73 -1.93 -3.28 -15.37
CA ILE A 73 -2.98 -2.59 -14.60
C ILE A 73 -2.34 -1.70 -13.53
N ALA A 74 -1.35 -2.20 -12.80
CA ALA A 74 -0.62 -1.42 -11.80
C ALA A 74 0.01 -0.15 -12.38
N HIS A 75 0.70 -0.27 -13.52
CA HIS A 75 1.27 0.89 -14.21
C HIS A 75 0.21 1.90 -14.67
N HIS A 76 -0.95 1.43 -15.13
CA HIS A 76 -2.04 2.31 -15.55
C HIS A 76 -2.57 3.19 -14.40
N HIS A 77 -2.53 2.69 -13.16
CA HIS A 77 -2.93 3.43 -11.96
C HIS A 77 -1.80 4.31 -11.39
N GLY A 78 -0.69 4.47 -12.12
CA GLY A 78 0.44 5.28 -11.70
C GLY A 78 1.31 4.64 -10.60
N ALA A 79 1.11 3.36 -10.30
CA ALA A 79 1.93 2.66 -9.31
C ALA A 79 3.37 2.47 -9.83
N ARG A 80 4.32 2.60 -8.92
CA ARG A 80 5.71 2.16 -9.12
C ARG A 80 5.74 0.64 -8.99
N VAL A 81 6.05 -0.05 -10.08
CA VAL A 81 6.13 -1.52 -10.08
C VAL A 81 7.56 -1.99 -9.80
N VAL A 82 7.73 -2.82 -8.77
CA VAL A 82 8.98 -3.51 -8.43
C VAL A 82 8.80 -4.98 -8.76
N THR A 83 9.61 -5.53 -9.66
CA THR A 83 9.50 -6.95 -10.04
C THR A 83 10.56 -7.79 -9.32
N LEU A 84 10.14 -8.90 -8.73
CA LEU A 84 11.06 -9.90 -8.19
C LEU A 84 11.68 -10.70 -9.33
N HIS A 85 12.98 -10.93 -9.24
CA HIS A 85 13.76 -11.70 -10.22
C HIS A 85 14.39 -12.97 -9.61
N GLY A 86 14.10 -13.25 -8.34
CA GLY A 86 14.66 -14.35 -7.55
C GLY A 86 13.56 -15.17 -6.87
N PRO A 87 13.82 -15.76 -5.70
CA PRO A 87 12.77 -16.42 -4.93
C PRO A 87 11.56 -15.50 -4.72
N GLY A 88 10.38 -16.02 -5.00
CA GLY A 88 9.11 -15.32 -4.83
C GLY A 88 8.48 -15.56 -3.46
N GLY A 89 7.22 -15.18 -3.34
CA GLY A 89 6.40 -15.32 -2.15
C GLY A 89 6.12 -14.00 -1.44
N LYS A 90 5.00 -13.95 -0.72
CA LYS A 90 4.50 -12.73 -0.05
C LYS A 90 5.55 -12.06 0.84
N GLY A 91 6.32 -12.85 1.61
CA GLY A 91 7.37 -12.30 2.47
C GLY A 91 8.47 -11.57 1.70
N GLU A 92 8.95 -12.16 0.59
CA GLU A 92 9.94 -11.52 -0.28
C GLU A 92 9.37 -10.29 -0.97
N ALA A 93 8.11 -10.34 -1.39
CA ALA A 93 7.44 -9.21 -2.00
C ALA A 93 7.28 -8.04 -1.01
N MET A 94 6.84 -8.31 0.23
CA MET A 94 6.77 -7.30 1.29
C MET A 94 8.14 -6.71 1.62
N ARG A 95 9.19 -7.55 1.71
CA ARG A 95 10.57 -7.11 1.95
C ARG A 95 11.08 -6.21 0.84
N ALA A 96 10.92 -6.61 -0.42
CA ALA A 96 11.33 -5.81 -1.57
C ALA A 96 10.57 -4.49 -1.67
N GLY A 97 9.27 -4.49 -1.35
CA GLY A 97 8.48 -3.26 -1.27
C GLY A 97 8.99 -2.31 -0.19
N LEU A 98 9.33 -2.83 1.00
CA LEU A 98 9.88 -2.03 2.09
C LEU A 98 11.23 -1.42 1.71
N GLU A 99 12.10 -2.18 1.03
CA GLU A 99 13.39 -1.69 0.52
C GLU A 99 13.23 -0.65 -0.61
N ALA A 100 12.09 -0.66 -1.29
CA ALA A 100 11.82 0.21 -2.42
C ALA A 100 11.35 1.62 -2.02
N THR A 101 10.99 1.85 -0.76
CA THR A 101 10.51 3.15 -0.25
C THR A 101 11.40 3.68 0.86
N ARG A 102 11.31 4.99 1.11
CA ARG A 102 11.89 5.67 2.27
C ARG A 102 10.83 6.36 3.13
N SER A 103 9.56 6.07 2.88
CA SER A 103 8.46 6.69 3.61
C SER A 103 8.50 6.32 5.10
N GLU A 104 8.13 7.27 5.95
CA GLU A 104 8.14 7.07 7.40
C GLU A 104 7.08 6.06 7.86
N LEU A 105 5.95 6.06 7.17
CA LEU A 105 4.85 5.13 7.40
C LEU A 105 4.70 4.21 6.17
N VAL A 106 4.52 2.93 6.45
CA VAL A 106 4.33 1.90 5.43
C VAL A 106 3.04 1.15 5.73
N VAL A 107 2.17 1.07 4.73
CA VAL A 107 0.92 0.30 4.77
C VAL A 107 1.04 -0.82 3.74
N PHE A 108 0.77 -2.06 4.18
CA PHE A 108 0.62 -3.18 3.26
C PHE A 108 -0.85 -3.43 3.00
N LEU A 109 -1.21 -3.56 1.72
CA LEU A 109 -2.53 -4.02 1.28
C LEU A 109 -2.35 -5.26 0.40
N ASP A 110 -3.34 -6.15 0.42
CA ASP A 110 -3.44 -7.30 -0.48
C ASP A 110 -4.46 -6.99 -1.60
#